data_AF-A0A2M8M3M6-F1
#
_entry.id   AF-A0A2M8M3M6-F1
#
_cell.length_a   1.000
_cell.length_b   1.000
_cell.length_c   1.000
_cell.angle_alpha   90.00
_cell.angle_beta   90.00
_cell.angle_gamma   90.00
#
_symmetry.space_group_name_H-M   'P 1'
#
loop_
_entity.id
_entity.type
_entity.pdbx_description
1 polymer ?
#
loop_
_entity_poly.entity_id
_entity_poly.type
_entity_poly.pdbx_seq_one_letter_code
_entity_poly.pdbx_strand_id
1 'polypeptide(L)'
;MIAQSIAKQDRKPVLIIEDLDRIDPAHLFRILNIFSAHIDRHYLCSDKTINKDGKEKPFDELPNKFGFDKIIFVMDADSANAAFKNFYGDSNYEGYISKFISKRIFEYSINSYANIILRQFALEIFDRVSEIIIYELLIDKIELKGKSIRDIAKVLDKFKDAYRRTEVRITEDFYFLSDTPFVKLLAILVRLGVKRNHLSNYLEVIYDKFLKKQIEYIETLSEEKFIELLGCFAMSEDSIRENGKIYYDGIVYQMLFNKDQDGYTIVKGVIPLNDKKRFRRDEIPEINLDEIVERGLHYIN
;
A
#
# COMPACT_ATOMS: atom_id res chain seq x y z
N MET A 1 -35.77 20.76 24.26
CA MET A 1 -34.31 20.76 23.95
C MET A 1 -33.89 19.49 23.19
N ILE A 2 -32.79 19.56 22.43
CA ILE A 2 -32.12 18.37 21.84
C ILE A 2 -31.79 17.33 22.91
N ALA A 3 -31.22 17.75 24.04
CA ALA A 3 -30.90 16.86 25.17
C ALA A 3 -32.10 16.07 25.71
N GLN A 4 -33.27 16.69 25.82
CA GLN A 4 -34.51 16.00 26.24
C GLN A 4 -35.01 15.01 25.19
N SER A 5 -34.83 15.32 23.91
CA SER A 5 -35.23 14.43 22.81
C SER A 5 -34.32 13.20 22.73
N ILE A 6 -33.03 13.41 23.02
CA ILE A 6 -32.00 12.38 23.07
C ILE A 6 -32.18 11.46 24.29
N ALA A 7 -32.48 12.03 25.47
CA ALA A 7 -32.58 11.29 26.72
C ALA A 7 -33.83 10.39 26.85
N LYS A 8 -34.84 10.62 26.02
CA LYS A 8 -36.04 9.78 25.91
C LYS A 8 -35.80 8.49 25.11
N GLN A 9 -34.61 8.28 24.55
CA GLN A 9 -34.29 7.08 23.79
C GLN A 9 -33.69 5.98 24.68
N ASP A 10 -34.10 4.73 24.47
CA ASP A 10 -33.55 3.54 25.16
C ASP A 10 -32.12 3.15 24.70
N ARG A 11 -31.50 3.97 23.85
CA ARG A 11 -30.17 3.73 23.28
C ARG A 11 -29.17 4.74 23.82
N LYS A 12 -27.88 4.41 23.76
CA LYS A 12 -26.79 5.34 24.09
C LYS A 12 -26.47 6.23 22.88
N PRO A 13 -26.86 7.52 22.92
CA PRO A 13 -26.68 8.42 21.80
C PRO A 13 -25.21 8.86 21.69
N VAL A 14 -24.64 8.78 20.48
CA VAL A 14 -23.26 9.21 20.19
C VAL A 14 -23.29 10.24 19.07
N LEU A 15 -22.61 11.38 19.28
CA LEU A 15 -22.35 12.36 18.23
C LEU A 15 -20.94 12.13 17.67
N ILE A 16 -20.84 11.92 16.36
CA ILE A 16 -19.57 11.85 15.64
C ILE A 16 -19.52 13.04 14.69
N ILE A 17 -18.42 13.79 14.72
CA ILE A 17 -18.16 14.89 13.78
C ILE A 17 -16.85 14.58 13.07
N GLU A 18 -16.93 14.30 11.76
CA GLU A 18 -15.79 13.95 10.91
C GLU A 18 -15.29 15.15 10.10
N ASP A 19 -14.05 15.07 9.62
CA ASP A 19 -13.39 16.05 8.76
C ASP A 19 -13.36 17.49 9.34
N LEU A 20 -13.28 17.61 10.67
CA LEU A 20 -13.35 18.92 11.34
C LEU A 20 -12.17 19.84 10.95
N ASP A 21 -11.01 19.26 10.67
CA ASP A 21 -9.78 19.95 10.21
C ASP A 21 -9.89 20.53 8.79
N ARG A 22 -10.90 20.15 8.00
CA ARG A 22 -11.15 20.70 6.66
C ARG A 22 -12.01 21.96 6.65
N ILE A 23 -12.58 22.31 7.79
CA ILE A 23 -13.35 23.53 7.96
C ILE A 23 -12.37 24.69 8.13
N ASP A 24 -12.75 25.88 7.67
CA ASP A 24 -12.03 27.12 7.95
C ASP A 24 -11.63 27.23 9.45
N PRO A 25 -10.36 27.54 9.77
CA PRO A 25 -9.84 27.50 11.14
C PRO A 25 -10.68 28.30 12.15
N ALA A 26 -11.22 29.46 11.76
CA ALA A 26 -12.05 30.27 12.65
C ALA A 26 -13.33 29.52 13.06
N HIS A 27 -13.95 28.81 12.11
CA HIS A 27 -15.13 27.99 12.37
C HIS A 27 -14.79 26.71 13.14
N LEU A 28 -13.69 26.02 12.81
CA LEU A 28 -13.18 24.87 13.55
C LEU A 28 -13.06 25.19 15.05
N PHE A 29 -12.34 26.26 15.39
CA PHE A 29 -12.13 26.62 16.79
C PHE A 29 -13.38 27.20 17.46
N ARG A 30 -14.27 27.88 16.72
CA ARG A 30 -15.59 28.26 17.24
C ARG A 30 -16.44 27.05 17.61
N ILE A 31 -16.49 26.04 16.76
CA ILE A 31 -17.22 24.80 17.03
C ILE A 31 -16.63 24.11 18.27
N LEU A 32 -15.31 23.92 18.32
CA LEU A 32 -14.66 23.35 19.50
C LEU A 32 -14.98 24.18 20.76
N ASN A 33 -14.84 25.49 20.72
CA ASN A 33 -15.17 26.35 21.87
C ASN A 33 -16.65 26.27 22.31
N ILE A 34 -17.57 26.00 21.38
CA ILE A 34 -18.94 25.67 21.75
C ILE A 34 -18.95 24.41 22.63
N PHE A 35 -18.15 23.38 22.40
CA PHE A 35 -18.14 22.19 23.24
C PHE A 35 -17.43 22.38 24.60
N SER A 36 -16.41 23.25 24.70
CA SER A 36 -15.71 23.51 25.97
C SER A 36 -16.41 24.54 26.85
N ALA A 37 -17.22 25.43 26.27
CA ALA A 37 -17.91 26.45 27.02
C ALA A 37 -18.83 25.78 28.06
N HIS A 38 -18.46 25.93 29.33
CA HIS A 38 -19.36 25.79 30.45
C HIS A 38 -20.47 26.81 30.23
N ILE A 39 -21.65 26.35 29.86
CA ILE A 39 -22.80 27.23 29.96
C ILE A 39 -23.14 27.24 31.44
N ASP A 40 -23.36 28.43 32.03
CA ASP A 40 -24.07 28.53 33.29
C ASP A 40 -25.46 27.93 33.05
N ARG A 41 -25.57 26.63 33.36
CA ARG A 41 -26.69 25.76 32.97
C ARG A 41 -28.01 26.21 33.60
N HIS A 42 -27.94 27.08 34.60
CA HIS A 42 -29.06 27.77 35.22
C HIS A 42 -29.78 28.78 34.32
N TYR A 43 -29.16 29.30 33.25
CA TYR A 43 -29.78 30.32 32.39
C TYR A 43 -30.38 29.78 31.09
N LEU A 44 -30.18 28.50 30.76
CA LEU A 44 -30.62 27.92 29.48
C LEU A 44 -32.03 27.32 29.49
N CYS A 45 -32.48 26.83 30.65
CA CYS A 45 -33.77 26.16 30.78
C CYS A 45 -34.44 26.49 32.10
N SER A 46 -35.74 26.78 32.04
CA SER A 46 -36.62 26.82 33.20
C SER A 46 -36.70 25.45 33.90
N ASP A 47 -36.62 24.38 33.12
CA ASP A 47 -36.62 23.00 33.61
C ASP A 47 -35.20 22.56 33.96
N LYS A 48 -34.93 22.39 35.26
CA LYS A 48 -33.61 22.00 35.79
C LYS A 48 -33.37 20.48 35.72
N THR A 49 -34.36 19.71 35.29
CA THR A 49 -34.33 18.24 35.29
C THR A 49 -34.62 17.66 33.90
N ILE A 50 -34.11 16.46 33.70
CA ILE A 50 -34.21 15.67 32.47
C ILE A 50 -34.53 14.25 32.90
N ASN A 51 -35.58 13.66 32.33
CA ASN A 51 -35.85 12.24 32.51
C ASN A 51 -34.85 11.43 31.68
N LYS A 52 -33.98 10.67 32.34
CA LYS A 52 -33.01 9.77 31.72
C LYS A 52 -33.02 8.44 32.47
N ASP A 53 -33.22 7.34 31.75
CA ASP A 53 -33.35 5.98 32.29
C ASP A 53 -34.53 5.84 33.29
N GLY A 54 -35.65 6.55 33.03
CA GLY A 54 -36.83 6.53 33.89
C GLY A 54 -36.69 7.30 35.19
N LYS A 55 -35.58 8.04 35.40
CA LYS A 55 -35.34 8.88 36.58
C LYS A 55 -35.16 10.34 36.16
N GLU A 56 -35.74 11.26 36.93
CA GLU A 56 -35.37 12.67 36.82
C GLU A 56 -33.95 12.86 37.34
N LYS A 57 -33.08 13.37 36.47
CA LYS A 57 -31.71 13.76 36.81
C LYS A 57 -31.57 15.27 36.60
N PRO A 58 -30.84 15.98 37.46
CA PRO A 58 -30.44 17.35 37.19
C PRO A 58 -29.70 17.45 35.86
N PHE A 59 -29.94 18.52 35.10
CA PHE A 59 -29.26 18.77 33.84
C PHE A 59 -27.73 18.89 34.01
N ASP A 60 -27.28 19.26 35.20
CA ASP A 60 -25.87 19.42 35.57
C ASP A 60 -25.13 18.08 35.69
N GLU A 61 -25.85 16.99 35.95
CA GLU A 61 -25.30 15.64 36.06
C GLU A 61 -25.08 14.97 34.68
N LEU A 62 -25.45 15.64 33.59
CA LEU A 62 -25.19 15.12 32.25
C LEU A 62 -23.69 15.17 31.93
N PRO A 63 -23.16 14.14 31.23
CA PRO A 63 -21.74 14.06 30.84
C PRO A 63 -21.27 15.24 29.98
N ASN A 64 -22.18 15.80 29.18
CA ASN A 64 -21.97 17.01 28.37
C ASN A 64 -23.29 17.78 28.25
N LYS A 65 -23.19 19.04 27.84
CA LYS A 65 -24.34 19.97 27.75
C LYS A 65 -25.35 19.67 26.65
N PHE A 66 -25.06 18.72 25.75
CA PHE A 66 -25.94 18.34 24.66
C PHE A 66 -26.76 17.07 24.96
N GLY A 67 -26.42 16.35 26.03
CA GLY A 67 -27.12 15.14 26.45
C GLY A 67 -26.68 13.85 25.74
N PHE A 68 -25.65 13.91 24.88
CA PHE A 68 -25.05 12.71 24.29
C PHE A 68 -24.35 11.86 25.35
N ASP A 69 -24.27 10.54 25.16
CA ASP A 69 -23.44 9.67 25.97
C ASP A 69 -21.96 9.89 25.66
N LYS A 70 -21.64 10.07 24.37
CA LYS A 70 -20.30 10.38 23.87
C LYS A 70 -20.34 11.39 22.72
N ILE A 71 -19.30 12.21 22.64
CA ILE A 71 -19.00 13.09 21.51
C ILE A 71 -17.61 12.69 21.03
N ILE A 72 -17.48 12.40 19.74
CA ILE A 72 -16.23 11.97 19.11
C ILE A 72 -15.94 12.95 17.98
N PHE A 73 -14.79 13.61 18.08
CA PHE A 73 -14.24 14.40 16.99
C PHE A 73 -13.25 13.54 16.21
N VAL A 74 -13.41 13.49 14.90
CA VAL A 74 -12.52 12.80 13.98
C VAL A 74 -11.90 13.86 13.08
N MET A 75 -10.58 13.99 13.15
CA MET A 75 -9.81 14.98 12.40
C MET A 75 -8.36 14.54 12.28
N ASP A 76 -7.65 15.09 11.29
CA ASP A 76 -6.20 14.98 11.22
C ASP A 76 -5.54 15.84 12.31
N ALA A 77 -4.82 15.20 13.24
CA ALA A 77 -4.27 15.86 14.43
C ALA A 77 -3.18 16.89 14.08
N ASP A 78 -2.38 16.61 13.06
CA ASP A 78 -1.30 17.49 12.60
C ASP A 78 -1.88 18.71 11.88
N SER A 79 -2.90 18.51 11.04
CA SER A 79 -3.62 19.58 10.35
C SER A 79 -4.35 20.49 11.33
N ALA A 80 -4.98 19.93 12.37
CA ALA A 80 -5.60 20.71 13.44
C ALA A 80 -4.57 21.54 14.23
N ASN A 81 -3.40 20.98 14.54
CA ASN A 81 -2.31 21.69 15.21
C ASN A 81 -1.73 22.81 14.31
N ALA A 82 -1.53 22.54 13.03
CA ALA A 82 -1.08 23.52 12.05
C ALA A 82 -2.09 24.67 11.90
N ALA A 83 -3.38 24.35 11.78
CA ALA A 83 -4.46 25.34 11.77
C ALA A 83 -4.46 26.20 13.04
N PHE A 84 -4.21 25.57 14.21
CA PHE A 84 -4.16 26.27 15.48
C PHE A 84 -2.99 27.25 15.54
N LYS A 85 -1.79 26.81 15.17
CA LYS A 85 -0.59 27.67 15.14
C LYS A 85 -0.75 28.83 14.17
N ASN A 86 -1.34 28.60 13.00
CA ASN A 86 -1.61 29.65 12.04
C ASN A 86 -2.64 30.68 12.56
N PHE A 87 -3.62 30.24 13.34
CA PHE A 87 -4.70 31.09 13.83
C PHE A 87 -4.39 31.80 15.16
N TYR A 88 -3.70 31.14 16.08
CA TYR A 88 -3.42 31.59 17.45
C TYR A 88 -1.94 31.83 17.75
N GLY A 89 -1.04 31.66 16.77
CA GLY A 89 0.41 31.80 16.93
C GLY A 89 1.01 30.71 17.83
N ASP A 90 2.07 31.06 18.57
CA ASP A 90 2.80 30.16 19.48
C ASP A 90 2.05 29.80 20.78
N SER A 91 0.72 29.92 20.77
CA SER A 91 -0.12 29.53 21.90
C SER A 91 -0.02 28.02 22.17
N ASN A 92 -0.32 27.59 23.40
CA ASN A 92 -0.22 26.19 23.79
C ASN A 92 -1.36 25.33 23.20
N TYR A 93 -1.12 24.71 22.05
CA TYR A 93 -2.07 23.78 21.42
C TYR A 93 -2.45 22.61 22.32
N GLU A 94 -1.49 22.01 23.03
CA GLU A 94 -1.74 20.85 23.89
C GLU A 94 -2.69 21.20 25.05
N GLY A 95 -2.49 22.37 25.65
CA GLY A 95 -3.38 22.92 26.68
C GLY A 95 -4.78 23.28 26.14
N TYR A 96 -4.87 23.65 24.87
CA TYR A 96 -6.15 23.91 24.22
C TYR A 96 -6.91 22.62 23.90
N ILE A 97 -6.27 21.68 23.20
CA ILE A 97 -6.91 20.46 22.69
C ILE A 97 -7.29 19.49 23.81
N SER A 98 -6.52 19.46 24.91
CA SER A 98 -6.81 18.63 26.10
C SER A 98 -8.18 18.91 26.73
N LYS A 99 -8.78 20.09 26.50
CA LYS A 99 -10.16 20.40 26.93
C LYS A 99 -11.23 19.53 26.24
N PHE A 100 -10.89 18.95 25.11
CA PHE A 100 -11.79 18.16 24.26
C PHE A 100 -11.49 16.66 24.33
N ILE A 101 -10.45 16.25 25.06
CA ILE A 101 -9.97 14.87 25.12
C ILE A 101 -10.27 14.30 26.51
N SER A 102 -10.98 13.17 26.57
CA SER A 102 -11.32 12.55 27.86
C SER A 102 -10.16 11.81 28.53
N LYS A 103 -9.21 11.27 27.74
CA LYS A 103 -8.05 10.51 28.25
C LYS A 103 -6.79 10.74 27.43
N ARG A 104 -6.84 10.37 26.14
CA ARG A 104 -5.79 10.56 25.14
C ARG A 104 -6.41 10.55 23.75
N ILE A 105 -5.68 11.09 22.78
CA ILE A 105 -6.03 10.96 21.36
C ILE A 105 -6.03 9.47 20.99
N PHE A 106 -7.05 9.04 20.26
CA PHE A 106 -7.09 7.71 19.67
C PHE A 106 -6.56 7.81 18.25
N GLU A 107 -5.33 7.36 18.03
CA GLU A 107 -4.72 7.34 16.71
C GLU A 107 -5.22 6.14 15.91
N TYR A 108 -5.73 6.42 14.72
CA TYR A 108 -6.17 5.40 13.76
C TYR A 108 -5.62 5.75 12.40
N SER A 109 -4.96 4.78 11.75
CA SER A 109 -4.53 4.90 10.37
C SER A 109 -5.08 3.74 9.57
N ILE A 110 -5.87 4.08 8.57
CA ILE A 110 -6.38 3.10 7.61
C ILE A 110 -5.25 2.58 6.70
N ASN A 111 -4.12 3.31 6.59
CA ASN A 111 -2.98 2.94 5.75
C ASN A 111 -2.39 1.58 6.17
N SER A 112 -2.38 1.28 7.47
CA SER A 112 -1.95 -0.01 8.00
C SER A 112 -2.76 -1.17 7.41
N TYR A 113 -4.07 -0.98 7.25
CA TYR A 113 -4.95 -2.00 6.68
C TYR A 113 -4.77 -2.12 5.16
N ALA A 114 -4.61 -0.99 4.45
CA ALA A 114 -4.31 -1.02 3.02
C ALA A 114 -2.97 -1.70 2.70
N ASN A 115 -1.96 -1.51 3.54
CA ASN A 115 -0.68 -2.21 3.45
C ASN A 115 -0.84 -3.74 3.57
N ILE A 116 -1.72 -4.20 4.47
CA ILE A 116 -2.03 -5.64 4.60
C ILE A 116 -2.67 -6.17 3.31
N ILE A 117 -3.63 -5.45 2.75
CA ILE A 117 -4.31 -5.83 1.49
C ILE A 117 -3.30 -5.89 0.34
N LEU A 118 -2.48 -4.86 0.17
CA LEU A 118 -1.47 -4.80 -0.89
C LEU A 118 -0.47 -5.95 -0.77
N ARG A 119 -0.09 -6.29 0.47
CA ARG A 119 0.82 -7.41 0.74
C ARG A 119 0.18 -8.76 0.41
N GLN A 120 -1.09 -8.97 0.77
CA GLN A 120 -1.82 -10.17 0.36
C GLN A 120 -1.90 -10.31 -1.15
N PHE A 121 -2.21 -9.20 -1.83
CA PHE A 121 -2.24 -9.17 -3.29
C PHE A 121 -0.88 -9.50 -3.91
N ALA A 122 0.22 -8.98 -3.35
CA ALA A 122 1.57 -9.34 -3.80
C ALA A 122 1.86 -10.84 -3.61
N LEU A 123 1.42 -11.45 -2.51
CA LEU A 123 1.56 -12.89 -2.25
C LEU A 123 0.73 -13.77 -3.22
N GLU A 124 -0.32 -13.24 -3.85
CA GLU A 124 -1.07 -13.95 -4.90
C GLU A 124 -0.33 -13.97 -6.24
N ILE A 125 0.66 -13.08 -6.42
CA ILE A 125 1.37 -12.87 -7.69
C ILE A 125 2.79 -13.44 -7.63
N PHE A 126 3.48 -13.22 -6.52
CA PHE A 126 4.90 -13.51 -6.34
C PHE A 126 5.11 -14.62 -5.32
N ASP A 127 6.20 -15.37 -5.47
CA ASP A 127 6.65 -16.24 -4.39
C ASP A 127 7.03 -15.41 -3.15
N ARG A 128 7.14 -16.07 -2.00
CA ARG A 128 7.36 -15.39 -0.72
C ARG A 128 8.65 -14.55 -0.68
N VAL A 129 9.71 -14.95 -1.38
CA VAL A 129 10.97 -14.19 -1.39
C VAL A 129 10.83 -12.96 -2.27
N SER A 130 10.31 -13.15 -3.49
CA SER A 130 10.06 -12.05 -4.43
C SER A 130 9.06 -11.03 -3.86
N GLU A 131 8.01 -11.48 -3.18
CA GLU A 131 7.04 -10.60 -2.53
C GLU A 131 7.71 -9.67 -1.52
N ILE A 132 8.53 -10.20 -0.61
CA ILE A 132 9.20 -9.38 0.42
C ILE A 132 10.05 -8.29 -0.24
N ILE A 133 10.83 -8.65 -1.25
CA ILE A 133 11.77 -7.73 -1.90
C ILE A 133 11.02 -6.68 -2.73
N ILE A 134 10.01 -7.10 -3.49
CA ILE A 134 9.17 -6.20 -4.28
C ILE A 134 8.42 -5.26 -3.32
N TYR A 135 7.82 -5.77 -2.25
CA TYR A 135 7.06 -4.95 -1.30
C TYR A 135 7.96 -3.92 -0.58
N GLU A 136 9.15 -4.31 -0.15
CA GLU A 136 10.15 -3.38 0.39
C GLU A 136 10.54 -2.31 -0.64
N LEU A 137 10.75 -2.68 -1.91
CA LEU A 137 11.02 -1.72 -2.99
C LEU A 137 9.86 -0.74 -3.21
N LEU A 138 8.63 -1.25 -3.31
CA LEU A 138 7.47 -0.39 -3.54
C LEU A 138 7.31 0.63 -2.39
N ILE A 139 7.63 0.24 -1.15
CA ILE A 139 7.66 1.14 0.01
C ILE A 139 8.76 2.19 -0.11
N ASP A 140 10.00 1.77 -0.40
CA ASP A 140 11.18 2.64 -0.32
C ASP A 140 11.34 3.56 -1.52
N LYS A 141 11.00 3.09 -2.73
CA LYS A 141 11.36 3.75 -4.01
C LYS A 141 10.18 4.32 -4.76
N ILE A 142 8.98 3.78 -4.55
CA ILE A 142 7.74 4.28 -5.19
C ILE A 142 6.94 5.13 -4.20
N GLU A 143 7.49 5.31 -3.00
CA GLU A 143 6.87 6.07 -1.91
C GLU A 143 5.44 5.57 -1.68
N LEU A 144 5.20 4.25 -1.62
CA LEU A 144 3.88 3.74 -1.23
C LEU A 144 3.41 4.35 0.10
N LYS A 145 4.34 4.70 1.00
CA LYS A 145 4.04 5.44 2.25
C LYS A 145 3.34 6.79 2.00
N GLY A 146 3.59 7.43 0.86
CA GLY A 146 2.94 8.68 0.43
C GLY A 146 1.68 8.48 -0.41
N LYS A 147 1.35 7.24 -0.80
CA LYS A 147 0.12 6.94 -1.54
C LYS A 147 -1.06 6.83 -0.59
N SER A 148 -2.18 7.44 -0.96
CA SER A 148 -3.42 7.25 -0.23
C SER A 148 -3.99 5.85 -0.49
N ILE A 149 -4.90 5.40 0.38
CA ILE A 149 -5.65 4.16 0.14
C ILE A 149 -6.42 4.20 -1.17
N ARG A 150 -6.89 5.38 -1.56
CA ARG A 150 -7.58 5.54 -2.84
C ARG A 150 -6.64 5.24 -4.00
N ASP A 151 -5.37 5.60 -3.89
CA ASP A 151 -4.38 5.30 -4.91
C ASP A 151 -4.08 3.79 -4.95
N ILE A 152 -3.92 3.16 -3.78
CA ILE A 152 -3.75 1.70 -3.70
C ILE A 152 -4.99 0.99 -4.27
N ALA A 153 -6.19 1.42 -3.91
CA ALA A 153 -7.43 0.84 -4.42
C ALA A 153 -7.55 0.97 -5.95
N LYS A 154 -7.13 2.11 -6.53
CA LYS A 154 -7.09 2.28 -7.99
C LYS A 154 -6.09 1.35 -8.67
N VAL A 155 -4.95 1.07 -8.04
CA VAL A 155 -3.95 0.11 -8.56
C VAL A 155 -4.57 -1.28 -8.64
N LEU A 156 -5.28 -1.70 -7.59
CA LEU A 156 -5.86 -3.04 -7.48
C LEU A 156 -7.19 -3.20 -8.23
N ASP A 157 -7.91 -2.11 -8.48
CA ASP A 157 -9.23 -2.15 -9.14
C ASP A 157 -9.14 -2.81 -10.51
N LYS A 158 -9.94 -3.85 -10.73
CA LYS A 158 -9.95 -4.64 -11.97
C LYS A 158 -8.55 -4.95 -12.49
N PHE A 159 -7.65 -5.40 -11.61
CA PHE A 159 -6.25 -5.59 -11.98
C PHE A 159 -6.03 -6.59 -13.12
N LYS A 160 -6.90 -7.59 -13.28
CA LYS A 160 -6.84 -8.52 -14.42
C LYS A 160 -7.02 -7.84 -15.78
N ASP A 161 -7.66 -6.67 -15.81
CA ASP A 161 -7.81 -5.87 -17.03
C ASP A 161 -6.56 -5.00 -17.31
N ALA A 162 -5.55 -5.03 -16.44
CA ALA A 162 -4.30 -4.28 -16.65
C ALA A 162 -3.35 -4.91 -17.66
N TYR A 163 -3.54 -6.20 -17.95
CA TYR A 163 -2.66 -6.97 -18.83
C TYR A 163 -3.45 -7.97 -19.67
N ARG A 164 -2.85 -8.41 -20.75
CA ARG A 164 -3.42 -9.39 -21.68
C ARG A 164 -2.84 -10.77 -21.39
N ARG A 165 -3.68 -11.79 -21.46
CA ARG A 165 -3.27 -13.20 -21.42
C ARG A 165 -3.31 -13.75 -22.84
N THR A 166 -2.13 -13.90 -23.43
CA THR A 166 -1.94 -14.35 -24.83
C THR A 166 -0.71 -15.24 -24.93
N GLU A 167 -0.67 -16.10 -25.95
CA GLU A 167 0.52 -16.88 -26.26
C GLU A 167 1.67 -15.96 -26.69
N VAL A 168 2.85 -16.21 -26.14
CA VAL A 168 4.13 -15.62 -26.51
C VAL A 168 5.01 -16.74 -27.04
N ARG A 169 5.39 -16.65 -28.31
CA ARG A 169 6.22 -17.65 -28.98
C ARG A 169 7.65 -17.15 -29.11
N ILE A 170 8.62 -17.96 -28.68
CA ILE A 170 10.05 -17.72 -28.88
C ILE A 170 10.56 -18.63 -29.99
N THR A 171 10.21 -19.91 -29.95
CA THR A 171 10.46 -20.89 -31.03
C THR A 171 9.21 -21.72 -31.27
N GLU A 172 9.22 -22.61 -32.27
CA GLU A 172 8.08 -23.50 -32.55
C GLU A 172 7.66 -24.35 -31.34
N ASP A 173 8.64 -24.86 -30.59
CA ASP A 173 8.41 -25.73 -29.41
C ASP A 173 8.45 -24.96 -28.07
N PHE A 174 8.88 -23.70 -28.08
CA PHE A 174 9.02 -22.86 -26.90
C PHE A 174 8.08 -21.65 -26.96
N TYR A 175 6.94 -21.79 -26.28
CA TYR A 175 5.91 -20.77 -26.15
C TYR A 175 5.30 -20.82 -24.74
N PHE A 176 4.84 -19.68 -24.25
CA PHE A 176 4.32 -19.51 -22.89
C PHE A 176 3.18 -18.48 -22.89
N LEU A 177 2.42 -18.39 -21.79
CA LEU A 177 1.38 -17.37 -21.65
C LEU A 177 1.94 -16.08 -21.03
N SER A 178 1.53 -14.93 -21.56
CA SER A 178 2.01 -13.62 -21.12
C SER A 178 1.58 -13.21 -19.71
N ASP A 179 0.66 -13.92 -19.05
CA ASP A 179 0.16 -13.60 -17.70
C ASP A 179 1.11 -14.01 -16.56
N THR A 180 2.40 -13.66 -16.72
CA THR A 180 3.49 -13.99 -15.81
C THR A 180 3.58 -13.02 -14.61
N PRO A 181 4.27 -13.40 -13.52
CA PRO A 181 4.60 -12.48 -12.43
C PRO A 181 5.31 -11.22 -12.92
N PHE A 182 6.20 -11.34 -13.92
CA PHE A 182 6.88 -10.20 -14.55
C PHE A 182 5.90 -9.17 -15.12
N VAL A 183 4.97 -9.60 -15.98
CA VAL A 183 4.00 -8.70 -16.61
C VAL A 183 3.08 -8.06 -15.57
N LYS A 184 2.69 -8.82 -14.53
CA LYS A 184 1.91 -8.30 -13.41
C LYS A 184 2.70 -7.27 -12.60
N LEU A 185 4.00 -7.48 -12.36
CA LEU A 185 4.86 -6.48 -11.73
C LEU A 185 4.91 -5.19 -12.54
N LEU A 186 5.16 -5.27 -13.85
CA LEU A 186 5.17 -4.09 -14.72
C LEU A 186 3.82 -3.36 -14.68
N ALA A 187 2.71 -4.09 -14.68
CA ALA A 187 1.37 -3.50 -14.59
C ALA A 187 1.13 -2.77 -13.25
N ILE A 188 1.63 -3.33 -12.13
CA ILE A 188 1.62 -2.66 -10.82
C ILE A 188 2.41 -1.35 -10.87
N LEU A 189 3.65 -1.39 -11.40
CA LEU A 189 4.53 -0.23 -11.48
C LEU A 189 3.91 0.89 -12.34
N VAL A 190 3.36 0.54 -13.51
CA VAL A 190 2.68 1.50 -14.40
C VAL A 190 1.47 2.12 -13.71
N ARG A 191 0.64 1.31 -13.04
CA ARG A 191 -0.55 1.81 -12.31
C ARG A 191 -0.19 2.65 -11.09
N LEU A 192 0.99 2.44 -10.49
CA LEU A 192 1.53 3.30 -9.44
C LEU A 192 2.07 4.64 -9.96
N GLY A 193 2.12 4.82 -11.29
CA GLY A 193 2.54 6.04 -11.96
C GLY A 193 3.99 6.03 -12.43
N VAL A 194 4.67 4.88 -12.40
CA VAL A 194 6.01 4.76 -12.98
C VAL A 194 5.91 4.88 -14.50
N LYS A 195 6.70 5.78 -15.09
CA LYS A 195 6.73 5.93 -16.55
C LYS A 195 7.38 4.71 -17.20
N ARG A 196 6.84 4.29 -18.34
CA ARG A 196 7.29 3.08 -19.06
C ARG A 196 8.80 3.08 -19.35
N ASN A 197 9.38 4.23 -19.71
CA ASN A 197 10.81 4.41 -19.98
C ASN A 197 11.73 4.39 -18.74
N HIS A 198 11.18 4.24 -17.53
CA HIS A 198 11.95 4.12 -16.29
C HIS A 198 11.83 2.72 -15.66
N LEU A 199 11.08 1.80 -16.27
CA LEU A 199 10.80 0.50 -15.66
C LEU A 199 12.04 -0.38 -15.52
N SER A 200 12.96 -0.35 -16.48
CA SER A 200 14.25 -1.07 -16.39
C SER A 200 15.07 -0.63 -15.18
N ASN A 201 15.17 0.68 -14.93
CA ASN A 201 15.83 1.21 -13.72
C ASN A 201 15.22 0.64 -12.43
N TYR A 202 13.91 0.42 -12.38
CA TYR A 202 13.28 -0.22 -11.21
C TYR A 202 13.66 -1.70 -11.09
N LEU A 203 13.80 -2.41 -12.21
CA LEU A 203 14.28 -3.80 -12.20
C LEU A 203 15.73 -3.90 -11.73
N GLU A 204 16.61 -2.97 -12.12
CA GLU A 204 17.97 -2.89 -11.59
C GLU A 204 17.98 -2.72 -10.07
N VAL A 205 17.13 -1.82 -9.54
CA VAL A 205 17.03 -1.64 -8.08
C VAL A 205 16.43 -2.87 -7.38
N ILE A 206 15.52 -3.59 -8.04
CA ILE A 206 15.00 -4.87 -7.53
C ILE A 206 16.14 -5.89 -7.46
N TYR A 207 16.94 -6.01 -8.52
CA TYR A 207 18.09 -6.90 -8.58
C TYR A 207 19.13 -6.57 -7.48
N ASP A 208 19.47 -5.30 -7.29
CA ASP A 208 20.35 -4.84 -6.20
C ASP A 208 19.82 -5.23 -4.81
N LYS A 209 18.50 -5.21 -4.61
CA LYS A 209 17.89 -5.63 -3.34
C LYS A 209 17.95 -7.15 -3.17
N PHE A 210 17.78 -7.93 -4.25
CA PHE A 210 18.04 -9.37 -4.22
C PHE A 210 19.50 -9.64 -3.82
N LEU A 211 20.46 -8.95 -4.42
CA LEU A 211 21.88 -9.06 -4.06
C LEU A 211 22.14 -8.75 -2.58
N LYS A 212 21.63 -7.62 -2.07
CA LYS A 212 21.86 -7.21 -0.66
C LYS A 212 21.24 -8.17 0.36
N LYS A 213 20.05 -8.71 0.10
CA LYS A 213 19.40 -9.66 1.02
C LYS A 213 20.17 -10.97 1.17
N GLN A 214 20.91 -11.38 0.15
CA GLN A 214 21.85 -12.51 0.22
C GLN A 214 22.91 -12.31 1.32
N ILE A 215 23.38 -11.08 1.48
CA ILE A 215 24.44 -10.72 2.44
C ILE A 215 23.90 -10.78 3.88
N GLU A 216 22.61 -10.51 4.10
CA GLU A 216 21.99 -10.48 5.43
C GLU A 216 21.46 -11.84 5.91
N TYR A 217 20.93 -12.69 5.01
CA TYR A 217 20.29 -13.97 5.35
C TYR A 217 20.81 -15.10 4.44
N ILE A 218 21.72 -15.94 4.96
CA ILE A 218 22.20 -17.26 4.46
C ILE A 218 22.19 -17.44 2.92
N GLU A 219 23.37 -17.20 2.32
CA GLU A 219 24.02 -17.65 1.07
C GLU A 219 23.27 -18.18 -0.18
N THR A 220 22.01 -18.58 -0.18
CA THR A 220 21.43 -19.21 -1.38
C THR A 220 20.07 -18.62 -1.69
N LEU A 221 19.88 -18.15 -2.93
CA LEU A 221 18.62 -18.08 -3.71
C LEU A 221 18.22 -16.69 -4.25
N SER A 222 18.82 -15.56 -3.90
CA SER A 222 18.20 -14.26 -4.25
C SER A 222 18.33 -13.85 -5.73
N GLU A 223 19.50 -13.97 -6.34
CA GLU A 223 19.68 -13.62 -7.76
C GLU A 223 18.89 -14.53 -8.71
N GLU A 224 18.83 -15.82 -8.38
CA GLU A 224 18.00 -16.81 -9.08
C GLU A 224 16.53 -16.35 -9.10
N LYS A 225 16.04 -15.80 -7.99
CA LYS A 225 14.66 -15.29 -7.89
C LYS A 225 14.42 -14.07 -8.77
N PHE A 226 15.43 -13.24 -9.02
CA PHE A 226 15.30 -12.16 -10.00
C PHE A 226 15.14 -12.72 -11.41
N ILE A 227 15.96 -13.69 -11.81
CA ILE A 227 15.84 -14.34 -13.13
C ILE A 227 14.52 -15.12 -13.25
N GLU A 228 14.10 -15.82 -12.20
CA GLU A 228 12.79 -16.50 -12.14
C GLU A 228 11.63 -15.50 -12.27
N LEU A 229 11.75 -14.31 -11.65
CA LEU A 229 10.78 -13.24 -11.76
C LEU A 229 10.63 -12.76 -13.21
N LEU A 230 11.72 -12.56 -13.94
CA LEU A 230 11.68 -12.22 -15.38
C LEU A 230 11.03 -13.35 -16.20
N GLY A 231 11.24 -14.60 -15.77
CA GLY A 231 10.60 -15.77 -16.34
C GLY A 231 11.02 -16.02 -17.79
N CYS A 232 10.12 -16.58 -18.60
CA CYS A 232 10.39 -16.86 -20.01
C CYS A 232 10.68 -15.60 -20.86
N PHE A 233 10.40 -14.39 -20.36
CA PHE A 233 10.78 -13.16 -21.06
C PHE A 233 12.30 -12.95 -21.11
N ALA A 234 13.07 -13.57 -20.20
CA ALA A 234 14.53 -13.55 -20.24
C ALA A 234 15.12 -14.38 -21.38
N MET A 235 14.31 -15.20 -22.06
CA MET A 235 14.78 -16.11 -23.11
C MET A 235 14.73 -15.47 -24.49
N SER A 236 15.75 -15.76 -25.31
CA SER A 236 15.80 -15.54 -26.76
C SER A 236 15.93 -16.88 -27.49
N GLU A 237 15.80 -16.88 -28.83
CA GLU A 237 16.07 -18.08 -29.62
C GLU A 237 17.47 -18.64 -29.38
N ASP A 238 18.47 -17.77 -29.25
CA ASP A 238 19.86 -18.16 -29.00
C ASP A 238 20.00 -18.81 -27.61
N SER A 239 19.31 -18.28 -26.59
CA SER A 239 19.33 -18.88 -25.24
C SER A 239 18.72 -20.27 -25.24
N ILE A 240 17.71 -20.52 -26.08
CA ILE A 240 17.11 -21.85 -26.27
C ILE A 240 18.09 -22.81 -26.96
N ARG A 241 18.83 -22.35 -27.98
CA ARG A 241 19.89 -23.14 -28.63
C ARG A 241 21.02 -23.50 -27.66
N GLU A 242 21.32 -22.59 -26.73
CA GLU A 242 22.27 -22.81 -25.62
C GLU A 242 21.66 -23.56 -24.42
N ASN A 243 20.62 -24.36 -24.67
CA ASN A 243 19.96 -25.22 -23.69
C ASN A 243 19.36 -24.46 -22.49
N GLY A 244 18.93 -23.22 -22.64
CA GLY A 244 18.35 -22.43 -21.55
C GLY A 244 19.35 -21.56 -20.79
N LYS A 245 20.57 -21.40 -21.31
CA LYS A 245 21.60 -20.57 -20.67
C LYS A 245 21.44 -19.10 -21.05
N ILE A 246 21.66 -18.25 -20.06
CA ILE A 246 21.71 -16.80 -20.20
C ILE A 246 22.87 -16.24 -19.39
N TYR A 247 23.35 -15.07 -19.77
CA TYR A 247 24.35 -14.30 -19.04
C TYR A 247 23.73 -13.02 -18.49
N TYR A 248 23.98 -12.72 -17.22
CA TYR A 248 23.56 -11.47 -16.59
C TYR A 248 24.50 -11.11 -15.45
N ASP A 249 24.92 -9.84 -15.41
CA ASP A 249 25.73 -9.24 -14.33
C ASP A 249 26.92 -10.13 -13.87
N GLY A 250 27.71 -10.61 -14.82
CA GLY A 250 28.90 -11.40 -14.50
C GLY A 250 28.67 -12.91 -14.34
N ILE A 251 27.41 -13.36 -14.23
CA ILE A 251 27.02 -14.73 -13.88
C ILE A 251 26.27 -15.38 -15.06
N VAL A 252 26.57 -16.66 -15.29
CA VAL A 252 25.81 -17.48 -16.24
C VAL A 252 24.73 -18.22 -15.46
N TYR A 253 23.48 -18.13 -15.91
CA TYR A 253 22.37 -18.85 -15.32
C TYR A 253 21.85 -19.91 -16.29
N GLN A 254 21.51 -21.07 -15.74
CA GLN A 254 20.79 -22.13 -16.42
C GLN A 254 19.33 -22.07 -16.01
N MET A 255 18.46 -21.66 -16.93
CA MET A 255 17.01 -21.72 -16.70
C MET A 255 16.50 -23.12 -17.00
N LEU A 256 15.68 -23.67 -16.10
CA LEU A 256 15.03 -24.96 -16.23
C LEU A 256 13.54 -24.76 -16.47
N PHE A 257 12.96 -25.56 -17.36
CA PHE A 257 11.58 -25.41 -17.79
C PHE A 257 10.82 -26.72 -17.69
N ASN A 258 9.49 -26.61 -17.54
CA ASN A 258 8.54 -27.68 -17.70
C ASN A 258 7.44 -27.24 -18.68
N LYS A 259 6.62 -28.19 -19.13
CA LYS A 259 5.36 -27.93 -19.82
C LYS A 259 4.21 -28.10 -18.84
N ASP A 260 3.24 -27.19 -18.87
CA ASP A 260 1.98 -27.35 -18.16
C ASP A 260 1.04 -28.33 -18.88
N GLN A 261 -0.18 -28.50 -18.36
CA GLN A 261 -1.16 -29.43 -18.91
C GLN A 261 -1.61 -29.06 -20.34
N ASP A 262 -1.49 -27.79 -20.72
CA ASP A 262 -1.91 -27.25 -22.00
C ASP A 262 -0.72 -27.10 -22.98
N GLY A 263 0.49 -27.48 -22.57
CA GLY A 263 1.70 -27.45 -23.40
C GLY A 263 2.49 -26.13 -23.37
N TYR A 264 2.12 -25.18 -22.49
CA TYR A 264 2.86 -23.93 -22.32
C TYR A 264 4.09 -24.13 -21.44
N THR A 265 5.17 -23.45 -21.79
CA THR A 265 6.41 -23.46 -21.02
C THR A 265 6.25 -22.66 -19.73
N ILE A 266 6.58 -23.27 -18.61
CA ILE A 266 6.71 -22.64 -17.29
C ILE A 266 8.14 -22.77 -16.76
N VAL A 267 8.61 -21.78 -16.02
CA VAL A 267 9.90 -21.84 -15.33
C VAL A 267 9.80 -22.79 -14.15
N LYS A 268 10.70 -23.78 -14.11
CA LYS A 268 10.84 -24.75 -13.02
C LYS A 268 11.83 -24.26 -11.95
N GLY A 269 12.87 -23.57 -12.37
CA GLY A 269 13.90 -23.00 -11.49
C GLY A 269 15.07 -22.44 -12.28
N VAL A 270 15.94 -21.72 -11.58
CA VAL A 270 17.16 -21.14 -12.15
C VAL A 270 18.36 -21.61 -11.35
N ILE A 271 19.46 -21.97 -12.03
CA ILE A 271 20.69 -22.42 -11.39
C ILE A 271 21.85 -21.52 -11.84
N PRO A 272 22.58 -20.85 -10.92
CA PRO A 272 23.77 -20.11 -11.25
C PRO A 272 24.90 -21.10 -11.53
N LEU A 273 25.52 -20.96 -12.69
CA LEU A 273 26.67 -21.76 -13.10
C LEU A 273 27.95 -21.04 -12.64
N ASN A 274 28.36 -21.30 -11.40
CA ASN A 274 29.67 -20.90 -10.91
C ASN A 274 30.74 -21.68 -11.67
N ASP A 275 31.44 -21.07 -12.64
CA ASP A 275 32.51 -21.80 -13.30
C ASP A 275 33.85 -21.05 -13.37
N LYS A 276 34.82 -21.65 -12.66
CA LYS A 276 36.26 -21.45 -12.81
C LYS A 276 36.78 -22.08 -14.11
N LYS A 277 35.92 -22.73 -14.92
CA LYS A 277 36.25 -23.18 -16.27
C LYS A 277 35.56 -22.31 -17.31
N ARG A 278 36.35 -21.98 -18.33
CA ARG A 278 36.01 -21.15 -19.50
C ARG A 278 34.72 -21.63 -20.18
N PHE A 279 33.57 -21.07 -19.82
CA PHE A 279 32.54 -20.84 -20.84
C PHE A 279 33.14 -19.88 -21.86
N ARG A 280 32.92 -20.12 -23.16
CA ARG A 280 33.15 -19.08 -24.15
C ARG A 280 32.07 -18.03 -23.89
N ARG A 281 32.39 -17.02 -23.07
CA ARG A 281 31.47 -15.91 -22.74
C ARG A 281 30.85 -15.31 -24.01
N ASP A 282 31.61 -15.30 -25.08
CA ASP A 282 31.22 -14.79 -26.40
C ASP A 282 30.09 -15.59 -27.10
N GLU A 283 29.68 -16.75 -26.55
CA GLU A 283 28.64 -17.62 -27.13
C GLU A 283 27.34 -17.65 -26.30
N ILE A 284 27.32 -17.14 -25.06
CA ILE A 284 26.12 -17.16 -24.21
C ILE A 284 25.38 -15.83 -24.33
N PRO A 285 24.07 -15.83 -24.67
CA PRO A 285 23.31 -14.59 -24.80
C PRO A 285 23.22 -13.81 -23.48
N GLU A 286 23.67 -12.56 -23.51
CA GLU A 286 23.47 -11.60 -22.42
C GLU A 286 22.05 -11.05 -22.48
N ILE A 287 21.34 -11.06 -21.36
CA ILE A 287 20.00 -10.50 -21.32
C ILE A 287 20.07 -8.97 -21.19
N ASN A 288 19.17 -8.28 -21.89
CA ASN A 288 19.02 -6.84 -21.81
C ASN A 288 17.69 -6.50 -21.13
N LEU A 289 17.75 -5.81 -19.98
CA LEU A 289 16.54 -5.46 -19.23
C LEU A 289 15.60 -4.52 -19.99
N ASP A 290 16.11 -3.58 -20.79
CA ASP A 290 15.27 -2.69 -21.59
C ASP A 290 14.48 -3.48 -22.63
N GLU A 291 15.12 -4.41 -23.34
CA GLU A 291 14.45 -5.26 -24.33
C GLU A 291 13.40 -6.18 -23.68
N ILE A 292 13.75 -6.78 -22.54
CA ILE A 292 12.83 -7.63 -21.76
C ILE A 292 11.62 -6.82 -21.30
N VAL A 293 11.84 -5.60 -20.79
CA VAL A 293 10.77 -4.68 -20.39
C VAL A 293 9.91 -4.30 -21.58
N GLU A 294 10.50 -3.97 -22.72
CA GLU A 294 9.76 -3.63 -23.94
C GLU A 294 8.84 -4.78 -24.39
N ARG A 295 9.39 -6.00 -24.41
CA ARG A 295 8.61 -7.23 -24.69
C ARG A 295 7.48 -7.43 -23.69
N GLY A 296 7.73 -7.25 -22.39
CA GLY A 296 6.73 -7.38 -21.34
C GLY A 296 5.63 -6.31 -21.43
N LEU A 297 6.03 -5.06 -21.68
CA LEU A 297 5.15 -3.90 -21.83
C LEU A 297 4.17 -4.04 -22.99
N HIS A 298 4.53 -4.82 -24.03
CA HIS A 298 3.60 -5.16 -25.09
C HIS A 298 2.30 -5.72 -24.51
N TYR A 299 2.35 -6.51 -23.44
CA TYR A 299 1.19 -7.19 -22.88
C TYR A 299 0.44 -6.38 -21.82
N ILE A 300 0.82 -5.13 -21.58
CA ILE A 300 0.15 -4.22 -20.63
C ILE A 300 -0.78 -3.28 -21.39
N ASN A 301 -2.01 -3.15 -20.88
CA ASN A 301 -3.03 -2.27 -21.45
C ASN A 301 -2.77 -0.78 -21.17
#